data_AF-Q05HU7-F1
#
_entry.id   AF-Q05HU7-F1
#
_cell.length_a   1.000
_cell.length_b   1.000
_cell.length_c   1.000
_cell.angle_alpha   90.00
_cell.angle_beta   90.00
_cell.angle_gamma   90.00
#
_symmetry.space_group_name_H-M   'P 1'
#
loop_
_entity.id
_entity.type
_entity.pdbx_description
1 polymer ?
#
loop_
_entity_poly.entity_id
_entity_poly.type
_entity_poly.pdbx_seq_one_letter_code
_entity_poly.pdbx_strand_id
1 'polypeptide(L)' 'MGEEERVVGVHLLGESADKMLQGFAVAVKMGATKRDFDETVAIHPTSSEEIVLMH' A
#
# COMPACT_ATOMS: atom_id res chain seq x y z
N MET A 1 -7.79 -7.07 -8.91
CA MET A 1 -8.10 -7.74 -10.19
C MET A 1 -7.45 -9.12 -10.22
N GLY A 2 -8.20 -10.14 -10.67
CA GLY A 2 -7.90 -11.56 -10.41
C GLY A 2 -8.47 -12.02 -9.06
N GLU A 3 -8.73 -13.32 -8.88
CA GLU A 3 -9.35 -13.88 -7.66
C GLU A 3 -8.60 -13.50 -6.36
N GLU A 4 -7.29 -13.25 -6.44
CA GLU A 4 -6.43 -12.95 -5.29
C GLU A 4 -6.12 -11.45 -5.09
N GLU A 5 -6.63 -10.57 -5.96
CA GLU A 5 -6.43 -9.12 -5.85
C GLU A 5 -4.98 -8.67 -5.63
N ARG A 6 -4.05 -9.26 -6.39
CA ARG A 6 -2.64 -8.86 -6.37
C ARG A 6 -2.49 -7.35 -6.64
N VAL A 7 -1.69 -6.67 -5.83
CA VAL A 7 -1.32 -5.27 -6.01
C VAL A 7 -0.28 -5.19 -7.13
N VAL A 8 -0.71 -4.71 -8.30
CA VAL A 8 0.14 -4.59 -9.50
C VAL A 8 0.78 -3.20 -9.66
N GLY A 9 0.38 -2.24 -8.83
CA GLY A 9 0.93 -0.89 -8.83
C GLY A 9 0.38 -0.07 -7.66
N VAL A 10 1.18 0.90 -7.20
CA VAL A 10 0.80 1.91 -6.21
C VAL A 10 1.18 3.27 -6.79
N HIS A 11 0.24 4.20 -6.82
CA HIS A 11 0.44 5.54 -7.35
C HIS A 11 0.02 6.55 -6.28
N LEU A 12 0.94 7.43 -5.91
CA LEU A 12 0.76 8.39 -4.84
C LEU A 12 1.15 9.79 -5.31
N LEU A 13 0.33 10.77 -4.95
CA LEU A 13 0.62 12.19 -5.10
C LEU A 13 0.31 12.86 -3.76
N GLY A 14 1.32 13.52 -3.18
CA GLY A 14 1.17 14.17 -1.89
C GLY A 14 2.51 14.38 -1.20
N GLU A 15 2.46 14.96 0.00
CA GLU A 15 3.64 15.15 0.82
C GLU A 15 4.29 13.80 1.17
N SER A 16 5.62 13.72 1.06
CA SER A 16 6.41 12.51 1.34
C SER A 16 6.08 11.27 0.49
N ALA A 17 5.37 11.41 -0.64
CA ALA A 17 5.04 10.29 -1.53
C ALA A 17 6.28 9.55 -2.06
N ASP A 18 7.38 10.27 -2.28
CA ASP A 18 8.69 9.72 -2.65
C ASP A 18 9.22 8.71 -1.63
N LYS A 19 9.05 8.99 -0.33
CA LYS A 19 9.48 8.10 0.76
C LYS A 19 8.52 6.94 0.98
N MET A 20 7.21 7.21 0.94
CA MET A 20 6.17 6.18 1.10
C MET A 20 6.29 5.11 0.01
N LEU A 21 6.47 5.53 -1.24
CA LEU A 21 6.59 4.63 -2.39
C LEU A 21 7.76 3.66 -2.26
N GLN A 22 8.86 4.05 -1.62
CA GLN A 22 10.00 3.15 -1.41
C GLN A 22 9.62 1.93 -0.55
N GLY A 23 8.82 2.14 0.51
CA GLY A 23 8.31 1.06 1.35
C GLY A 23 7.33 0.15 0.59
N PHE A 24 6.34 0.73 -0.07
CA PHE A 24 5.33 -0.05 -0.81
C PHE A 24 5.91 -0.77 -2.04
N ALA A 25 6.99 -0.25 -2.66
CA ALA A 25 7.67 -0.92 -3.76
C ALA A 25 8.20 -2.31 -3.36
N VAL A 26 8.64 -2.48 -2.10
CA VAL A 26 9.04 -3.80 -1.57
C VAL A 26 7.86 -4.75 -1.53
N ALA A 27 6.71 -4.32 -0.99
CA ALA A 27 5.50 -5.13 -0.92
C ALA A 27 5.00 -5.56 -2.31
N VAL A 28 4.96 -4.62 -3.27
CA VAL A 28 4.59 -4.92 -4.67
C VAL A 28 5.57 -5.92 -5.30
N LYS A 29 6.87 -5.76 -5.07
CA LYS A 29 7.90 -6.69 -5.56
C LYS A 29 7.73 -8.10 -4.98
N MET A 30 7.31 -8.22 -3.72
CA MET A 30 7.01 -9.48 -3.06
C MET A 30 5.68 -10.10 -3.52
N GLY A 31 4.88 -9.37 -4.30
CA GLY A 31 3.61 -9.86 -4.82
C GLY A 31 2.46 -9.73 -3.82
N ALA A 32 2.49 -8.72 -2.95
CA ALA A 32 1.41 -8.43 -2.02
C ALA A 32 0.04 -8.35 -2.71
N THR A 33 -0.98 -8.77 -1.98
CA THR A 33 -2.40 -8.73 -2.31
C THR A 33 -3.10 -7.62 -1.53
N LYS A 34 -4.33 -7.26 -1.92
CA LYS A 34 -5.16 -6.32 -1.17
C LYS A 34 -5.34 -6.76 0.29
N ARG A 35 -5.48 -8.08 0.53
CA ARG A 35 -5.59 -8.64 1.88
C ARG A 35 -4.36 -8.35 2.75
N ASP A 36 -3.15 -8.40 2.18
CA ASP A 36 -1.93 -8.07 2.95
C ASP A 36 -1.92 -6.61 3.41
N PHE A 37 -2.55 -5.70 2.64
CA PHE A 37 -2.69 -4.30 3.03
C PHE A 37 -3.77 -4.14 4.11
N ASP A 38 -4.92 -4.80 3.97
CA ASP A 38 -6.00 -4.79 4.98
C ASP A 38 -5.55 -5.35 6.34
N GLU A 39 -4.70 -6.38 6.32
CA GLU A 39 -4.17 -7.01 7.53
C GLU A 39 -3.03 -6.20 8.18
N THR A 40 -2.52 -5.17 7.49
CA THR A 40 -1.47 -4.30 8.01
C THR A 40 -2.04 -3.28 8.98
N VAL A 41 -1.52 -3.24 10.21
CA VAL A 41 -1.92 -2.24 11.22
C VAL A 41 -1.51 -0.84 10.74
N ALA A 42 -2.48 0.06 10.69
CA ALA A 42 -2.30 1.46 10.35
C ALA A 42 -1.44 2.21 11.39
N ILE A 43 -0.57 3.12 10.93
CA ILE A 43 0.19 4.03 11.78
C ILE A 43 -0.46 5.42 11.72
N HIS A 44 -1.02 5.85 12.85
CA HIS A 44 -1.76 7.11 12.95
C HIS A 44 -0.98 8.18 13.75
N PRO A 45 -0.99 9.47 13.35
CA PRO A 45 -1.58 10.04 12.13
C PRO A 45 -0.56 10.14 10.98
N THR A 46 -0.80 9.47 9.85
CA THR A 46 0.09 9.55 8.68
C THR A 46 -0.68 9.49 7.36
N SER A 47 -0.24 10.22 6.33
CA SER A 47 -0.81 10.06 4.98
C SER A 47 -0.63 8.65 4.40
N SER A 48 0.34 7.87 4.90
CA SER A 48 0.54 6.48 4.49
C SER A 48 -0.57 5.54 4.97
N GLU A 49 -1.25 5.88 6.07
CA GLU A 49 -2.27 5.02 6.68
C GLU A 49 -3.45 4.77 5.75
N GLU A 50 -3.78 5.77 4.92
CA GLU A 50 -4.83 5.67 3.89
C GLU A 50 -4.59 4.55 2.87
N ILE A 51 -3.34 4.15 2.64
CA ILE A 51 -3.01 3.06 1.69
C ILE A 51 -3.44 1.69 2.23
N VAL A 52 -3.40 1.50 3.56
CA VAL A 52 -3.75 0.24 4.23
C VAL A 52 -5.19 0.23 4.76
N LEU A 53 -5.94 1.31 4.55
CA LEU A 53 -7.34 1.46 4.94
C LEU A 53 -8.31 1.55 3.74
N MET A 54 -7.84 1.32 2.51
CA MET A 54 -8.67 1.39 1.31
C MET A 54 -9.80 0.34 1.32
N HIS A 55 -11.03 0.80 1.11
CA HIS A 55 -12.25 -0.03 1.06
C HIS A 55 -12.64 -0.46 -0.34
#